data_AF-A0A418KPP3-F1
#
_entry.id   AF-A0A418KPP3-F1
#
_cell.length_a   1.000
_cell.length_b   1.000
_cell.length_c   1.000
_cell.angle_alpha   90.00
_cell.angle_beta   90.00
_cell.angle_gamma   90.00
#
_symmetry.space_group_name_H-M   'P 1'
#
loop_
_entity.id
_entity.type
_entity.pdbx_description
1 polymer ?
#
loop_
_entity_poly.entity_id
_entity_poly.type
_entity_poly.pdbx_seq_one_letter_code
_entity_poly.pdbx_strand_id
1 'polypeptide(L)'
;MPTRTPKDPRVRKLRSQAGGFKRRGNLAKAEECQRELKAITAEDYIKRLVDSAPPLTLAQRDRLASLLRPAASNGGGADAAA
;
A
#
# COMPACT_ATOMS: atom_id res chain seq x y z
N MET A 1 7.49 -15.30 -24.08
CA MET A 1 8.28 -15.08 -22.84
C MET A 1 7.54 -14.03 -22.01
N PRO A 2 6.92 -14.37 -20.86
CA PRO A 2 6.33 -13.34 -20.00
C PRO A 2 7.44 -12.42 -19.50
N THR A 3 7.38 -11.13 -19.84
CA THR A 3 8.34 -10.15 -19.38
C THR A 3 8.16 -9.99 -17.87
N ARG A 4 9.20 -10.31 -17.11
CA ARG A 4 9.20 -10.11 -15.66
C ARG A 4 9.13 -8.60 -15.43
N THR A 5 7.94 -8.07 -15.12
CA THR A 5 7.79 -6.67 -14.72
C THR A 5 8.83 -6.39 -13.62
N PRO A 6 9.78 -5.48 -13.84
CA PRO A 6 10.82 -5.24 -12.87
C PRO A 6 10.17 -4.71 -11.59
N LYS A 7 10.37 -5.43 -10.49
CA LYS A 7 9.97 -4.95 -9.16
C LYS A 7 10.79 -3.70 -8.83
N ASP A 8 10.16 -2.76 -8.14
CA ASP A 8 10.83 -1.55 -7.65
C ASP A 8 12.19 -1.91 -6.99
N PRO A 9 13.31 -1.30 -7.42
CA PRO A 9 14.64 -1.62 -6.88
C PRO A 9 14.75 -1.42 -5.36
N ARG A 10 13.91 -0.55 -4.79
CA ARG A 10 13.81 -0.32 -3.34
C ARG A 10 13.36 -1.56 -2.58
N VAL A 11 12.55 -2.44 -3.19
CA VAL A 11 12.08 -3.70 -2.55
C VAL A 11 13.25 -4.59 -2.15
N ARG A 12 14.22 -4.78 -3.05
CA ARG A 12 15.41 -5.60 -2.76
C ARG A 12 16.25 -4.97 -1.66
N LYS A 13 16.45 -3.64 -1.73
CA LYS A 13 17.22 -2.88 -0.76
C LYS A 13 16.60 -2.95 0.64
N LEU A 14 15.31 -2.63 0.77
CA LEU A 14 14.58 -2.63 2.04
C LEU A 14 14.52 -4.03 2.67
N ARG A 15 14.34 -5.08 1.85
CA ARG A 15 14.37 -6.46 2.34
C ARG A 15 15.76 -6.83 2.90
N SER A 16 16.82 -6.44 2.21
CA SER A 16 18.20 -6.65 2.68
C SER A 16 18.47 -5.87 3.97
N GLN A 17 18.08 -4.60 4.03
CA GLN A 17 18.24 -3.73 5.21
C GLN A 17 17.47 -4.25 6.42
N ALA A 18 16.20 -4.65 6.26
CA ALA A 18 15.40 -5.22 7.33
C ALA A 18 16.07 -6.48 7.92
N GLY A 19 16.60 -7.37 7.07
CA GLY A 19 17.36 -8.54 7.53
C GLY A 19 18.65 -8.16 8.27
N GLY A 20 19.40 -7.20 7.74
CA GLY A 20 20.60 -6.67 8.37
C GLY A 20 20.34 -6.06 9.75
N PHE A 21 19.28 -5.25 9.87
CA PHE A 21 18.89 -4.63 11.13
C PHE A 21 18.42 -5.65 12.17
N LYS A 22 17.61 -6.65 11.78
CA LYS A 22 17.22 -7.76 12.68
C LYS A 22 18.43 -8.52 13.21
N ARG A 23 19.38 -8.86 12.35
CA ARG A 23 20.60 -9.59 12.76
C ARG A 23 21.47 -8.81 13.74
N ARG A 24 21.45 -7.47 13.66
CA ARG A 24 22.20 -6.58 14.54
C ARG A 24 21.42 -6.15 15.78
N GLY A 25 20.24 -6.72 16.03
CA GLY A 25 19.38 -6.38 17.17
C GLY A 25 18.69 -5.01 17.08
N ASN A 26 18.77 -4.31 15.94
CA ASN A 26 18.10 -3.04 15.75
C ASN A 26 16.67 -3.26 15.21
N LEU A 27 15.74 -3.57 16.11
CA LEU A 27 14.38 -3.92 15.73
C LEU A 27 13.58 -2.73 15.20
N ALA A 28 13.76 -1.53 15.76
CA ALA A 28 13.06 -0.32 15.31
C ALA A 28 13.32 -0.02 13.83
N LYS A 29 14.59 0.01 13.41
CA LYS A 29 14.94 0.22 11.99
C LYS A 29 14.48 -0.93 11.10
N ALA A 30 14.46 -2.16 11.63
CA ALA A 30 13.93 -3.29 10.88
C ALA A 30 12.42 -3.15 10.62
N GLU A 31 11.66 -2.67 11.60
CA GLU A 31 10.22 -2.42 11.46
C GLU A 31 9.93 -1.28 10.49
N GLU A 32 10.68 -0.18 10.56
CA GLU A 32 10.58 0.92 9.59
C GLU A 32 10.77 0.41 8.15
N CYS A 33 11.84 -0.35 7.89
CA CYS A 33 12.08 -0.95 6.58
C CYS A 33 10.96 -1.91 6.15
N GLN A 34 10.34 -2.62 7.10
CA GLN A 34 9.20 -3.52 6.82
C GLN A 34 7.92 -2.75 6.50
N ARG A 35 7.65 -1.63 7.18
CA ARG A 35 6.50 -0.75 6.89
C ARG A 35 6.63 -0.18 5.49
N GLU A 36 7.81 0.33 5.13
CA GLU A 36 8.08 0.86 3.80
C GLU A 36 7.99 -0.23 2.71
N LEU A 37 8.54 -1.42 2.99
CA LEU A 37 8.42 -2.57 2.08
C LEU A 37 6.95 -2.91 1.81
N LYS A 38 6.12 -2.97 2.85
CA LYS A 38 4.68 -3.24 2.73
C LYS A 38 3.98 -2.18 1.88
N ALA A 39 4.27 -0.90 2.13
CA ALA A 39 3.69 0.21 1.37
C ALA A 39 3.97 0.08 -0.13
N ILE A 40 5.24 -0.12 -0.50
CA ILE A 40 5.64 -0.26 -1.92
C ILE A 40 4.97 -1.49 -2.56
N THR A 41 4.89 -2.61 -1.84
CA THR A 41 4.22 -3.81 -2.39
C THR A 41 2.72 -3.61 -2.56
N ALA A 42 2.07 -2.87 -1.67
CA ALA A 42 0.65 -2.56 -1.77
C ALA A 42 0.39 -1.63 -2.97
N GLU A 43 1.23 -0.61 -3.16
CA GLU A 43 1.16 0.31 -4.30
C GLU A 43 1.27 -0.43 -5.64
N ASP A 44 2.30 -1.27 -5.81
CA ASP A 44 2.50 -2.07 -7.03
C ASP A 44 1.33 -3.04 -7.27
N TYR A 45 0.79 -3.65 -6.21
CA TYR A 45 -0.38 -4.51 -6.32
C TYR A 45 -1.63 -3.73 -6.76
N ILE A 46 -1.92 -2.60 -6.13
CA ILE A 46 -3.06 -1.74 -6.48
C ILE A 46 -2.93 -1.28 -7.92
N LYS A 47 -1.75 -0.81 -8.34
CA LYS A 47 -1.51 -0.36 -9.71
C LYS A 47 -1.80 -1.47 -10.71
N ARG A 48 -1.23 -2.66 -10.52
CA ARG A 48 -1.49 -3.81 -11.42
C ARG A 48 -2.96 -4.19 -11.46
N LEU A 49 -3.62 -4.20 -10.30
CA LEU A 49 -5.03 -4.52 -10.21
C LEU A 49 -5.86 -3.51 -11.01
N VAL A 50 -5.62 -2.22 -10.82
CA VAL A 50 -6.31 -1.13 -11.53
C VAL A 50 -6.02 -1.18 -13.03
N ASP A 51 -4.76 -1.34 -13.42
CA ASP A 51 -4.33 -1.42 -14.83
C ASP A 51 -4.94 -2.66 -15.54
N SER A 52 -5.15 -3.75 -14.80
CA SER A 52 -5.76 -4.98 -15.32
C SER A 52 -7.29 -4.95 -15.36
N ALA A 53 -7.92 -4.01 -14.67
CA ALA A 53 -9.37 -3.95 -14.59
C ALA A 53 -9.95 -3.49 -15.94
N PRO A 54 -10.99 -4.16 -16.46
CA PRO A 54 -11.72 -3.62 -17.60
C PRO A 54 -12.29 -2.24 -17.24
N PRO A 55 -12.48 -1.35 -18.23
CA PRO A 55 -13.10 -0.05 -17.96
C PRO A 55 -14.44 -0.26 -17.26
N LEU A 56 -14.58 0.36 -16.10
CA LEU A 56 -15.77 0.23 -15.26
C LEU A 56 -17.00 0.73 -16.03
N THR A 57 -18.09 -0.05 -15.99
CA THR A 57 -19.37 0.41 -16.51
C THR A 57 -19.87 1.62 -15.71
N LEU A 58 -20.79 2.40 -16.27
CA LEU A 58 -21.37 3.55 -15.56
C LEU A 58 -21.98 3.13 -14.21
N ALA A 59 -22.78 2.06 -14.19
CA ALA A 59 -23.39 1.52 -12.97
C ALA A 59 -22.35 1.06 -11.92
N GLN A 60 -21.21 0.49 -12.36
CA GLN A 60 -20.13 0.10 -11.44
C GLN A 60 -19.41 1.31 -10.84
N ARG A 61 -19.18 2.36 -11.64
CA ARG A 61 -18.63 3.64 -11.15
C ARG A 61 -19.57 4.31 -10.16
N ASP A 62 -20.87 4.34 -10.43
CA ASP A 62 -21.86 4.95 -9.54
C ASP A 62 -21.92 4.22 -8.19
N ARG A 63 -21.83 2.88 -8.20
CA ARG A 63 -21.74 2.07 -6.98
C ARG A 63 -20.46 2.34 -6.19
N LEU A 64 -19.31 2.41 -6.86
CA LEU A 64 -18.04 2.76 -6.21
C LEU A 64 -18.06 4.19 -5.66
N ALA A 65 -18.63 5.13 -6.40
CA ALA A 65 -18.80 6.50 -5.94
C ALA A 65 -19.67 6.57 -4.69
N SER A 66 -20.74 5.77 -4.59
CA SER A 66 -21.56 5.66 -3.37
C SER A 66 -20.77 5.09 -2.18
N LEU A 67 -19.95 4.06 -2.41
CA LEU A 67 -19.15 3.41 -1.35
C LEU A 67 -17.97 4.24 -0.87
N LEU A 68 -17.32 4.97 -1.78
CA LEU A 68 -16.12 5.77 -1.51
C LEU A 68 -16.43 7.22 -1.15
N ARG A 69 -17.65 7.69 -1.42
CA ARG A 69 -18.10 9.00 -0.95
C ARG A 69 -18.06 8.94 0.57
N PRO A 70 -17.26 9.80 1.23
CA PRO A 70 -17.29 9.90 2.68
C PRO A 70 -18.74 10.17 3.06
N ALA A 71 -19.32 9.35 3.94
CA ALA A 71 -20.56 9.72 4.59
C ALA A 71 -20.27 11.04 5.28
N ALA A 72 -20.81 12.15 4.76
CA ALA A 72 -20.72 13.42 5.44
C ALA A 72 -21.22 13.19 6.87
N SER A 73 -20.32 13.42 7.83
CA SER A 73 -20.59 13.45 9.28
C SER A 73 -21.28 12.21 9.88
N ASN A 74 -20.51 11.23 10.35
CA ASN A 74 -20.76 10.61 11.67
C ASN A 74 -19.54 9.80 12.16
N GLY A 75 -18.74 10.42 13.03
CA GLY A 75 -17.85 9.71 13.98
C GLY A 75 -16.39 9.52 13.55
N GLY A 76 -15.48 10.29 14.15
CA GLY A 76 -14.04 10.01 14.05
C GLY A 76 -13.09 11.17 14.39
N GLY A 77 -13.60 12.37 14.66
CA GLY A 77 -12.83 13.47 15.24
C GLY A 77 -13.02 13.53 16.76
N ALA A 78 -12.45 12.58 17.49
CA ALA A 78 -12.38 12.62 18.95
C ALA A 78 -11.06 11.99 19.38
N ASP A 79 -9.97 12.76 19.26
CA ASP A 79 -8.71 12.60 20.03
C ASP A 79 -7.75 13.76 19.70
N ALA A 80 -8.18 14.99 19.99
CA ALA A 80 -7.31 16.16 19.98
C ALA A 80 -7.87 17.27 20.89
N ALA A 81 -7.95 17.00 22.19
CA ALA A 81 -7.93 18.00 23.27
C ALA A 81 -8.03 17.31 24.65
N ALA A 82 -6.88 17.16 25.33
CA ALA A 82 -6.73 17.13 26.79
C ALA A 82 -5.25 17.20 27.13
#